data_AF-A0A7S2UV96-F1
#
_entry.id   AF-A0A7S2UV96-F1
#
_cell.length_a   1.000
_cell.length_b   1.000
_cell.length_c   1.000
_cell.angle_alpha   90.00
_cell.angle_beta   90.00
_cell.angle_gamma   90.00
#
_symmetry.space_group_name_H-M   'P 1'
#
loop_
_entity.id
_entity.type
_entity.pdbx_description
1 polymer ?
#
loop_
_entity_poly.entity_id
_entity_poly.type
_entity_poly.pdbx_seq_one_letter_code
_entity_poly.pdbx_strand_id
1 'polypeptide(L)'
;FQRPLSSYNPTYQRFLVKEKSFNQQFSHIYTKRLLEMKEVVRKQCSQKWGPSVKVLDKVVHLQENQTWVVIGTLYKEMKKKPCVLDEFQATGLTKSDESSDYTSDDDYLVLEDESGRVILSGEHVPVHDLCTGIVCAVKGTVKNGGELNVEEWCFPGIPAQIKAGDPPTEDEWVVLVSDLAGASASGGGSG
;
A
#
# COMPACT_ATOMS: atom_id res chain seq x y z
N PHE A 1 -17.85 -34.03 -28.45
CA PHE A 1 -16.94 -33.45 -27.44
C PHE A 1 -17.68 -33.33 -26.13
N GLN A 2 -17.19 -33.98 -25.08
CA GLN A 2 -17.76 -33.90 -23.72
C GLN A 2 -16.80 -33.07 -22.88
N ARG A 3 -17.29 -31.98 -22.30
CA ARG A 3 -16.45 -31.09 -21.48
C ARG A 3 -16.16 -31.78 -20.14
N PRO A 4 -14.88 -31.96 -19.74
CA PRO A 4 -14.57 -32.49 -18.42
C PRO A 4 -15.08 -31.55 -17.32
N LEU A 5 -15.63 -32.13 -16.25
CA LEU A 5 -16.05 -31.41 -15.05
C LEU A 5 -14.84 -31.27 -14.13
N SER A 6 -14.30 -30.06 -14.01
CA SER A 6 -13.23 -29.76 -13.04
C SER A 6 -13.81 -29.47 -11.66
N SER A 7 -13.15 -29.96 -10.61
CA SER A 7 -13.51 -29.60 -9.24
C SER A 7 -13.13 -28.14 -8.96
N TYR A 8 -14.09 -27.35 -8.47
CA TYR A 8 -13.87 -25.95 -8.10
C TYR A 8 -14.33 -25.69 -6.66
N ASN A 9 -13.45 -25.13 -5.83
CA ASN A 9 -13.77 -24.68 -4.48
C ASN A 9 -13.63 -23.15 -4.39
N PRO A 10 -14.73 -22.38 -4.35
CA PRO A 10 -14.67 -20.93 -4.29
C PRO A 10 -14.12 -20.45 -2.94
N THR A 11 -13.15 -19.54 -2.96
CA THR A 11 -12.55 -18.92 -1.75
C THR A 11 -12.77 -17.40 -1.68
N TYR A 12 -13.67 -16.86 -2.51
CA TYR A 12 -13.92 -15.41 -2.62
C TYR A 12 -14.83 -14.83 -1.54
N GLN A 13 -15.33 -15.65 -0.60
CA GLN A 13 -16.34 -15.25 0.37
C GLN A 13 -15.88 -14.08 1.27
N ARG A 14 -14.58 -13.95 1.51
CA ARG A 14 -13.98 -12.83 2.26
C ARG A 14 -14.15 -11.46 1.60
N PHE A 15 -14.49 -11.43 0.31
CA PHE A 15 -14.73 -10.20 -0.45
C PHE A 15 -16.23 -9.88 -0.61
N LEU A 16 -17.11 -10.74 -0.10
CA LEU A 16 -18.56 -10.50 -0.16
C LEU A 16 -18.99 -9.56 0.96
N VAL A 17 -19.44 -8.35 0.59
CA VAL A 17 -20.04 -7.39 1.52
C VAL A 17 -21.52 -7.71 1.66
N LYS A 18 -21.92 -8.30 2.79
CA LYS A 18 -23.31 -8.70 3.07
C LYS A 18 -24.18 -7.52 3.51
N GLU A 19 -23.61 -6.62 4.29
CA GLU A 19 -24.27 -5.42 4.82
C GLU A 19 -23.39 -4.21 4.56
N LYS A 20 -23.99 -3.14 4.03
CA LYS A 20 -23.28 -1.87 3.78
C LYS A 20 -23.54 -0.92 4.93
N SER A 21 -22.48 -0.52 5.64
CA SER A 21 -22.50 0.52 6.65
C SER A 21 -21.48 1.60 6.29
N PHE A 22 -21.91 2.86 6.31
CA PHE A 22 -21.10 4.01 5.91
C PHE A 22 -20.78 4.95 7.08
N ASN A 23 -21.09 4.53 8.31
CA ASN A 23 -20.90 5.35 9.51
C ASN A 23 -19.49 5.24 10.10
N GLN A 24 -18.64 4.35 9.57
CA GLN A 24 -17.30 4.11 10.07
C GLN A 24 -16.28 5.05 9.40
N GLN A 25 -15.32 5.55 10.19
CA GLN A 25 -14.22 6.36 9.69
C GLN A 25 -13.11 5.50 9.07
N PHE A 26 -12.47 6.00 8.02
CA PHE A 26 -11.38 5.31 7.32
C PHE A 26 -10.14 5.01 8.18
N SER A 27 -9.95 5.74 9.29
CA SER A 27 -8.85 5.52 10.25
C SER A 27 -8.75 4.07 10.72
N HIS A 28 -9.89 3.40 10.91
CA HIS A 28 -9.94 2.01 11.37
C HIS A 28 -9.25 1.04 10.40
N ILE A 29 -9.30 1.30 9.09
CA ILE A 29 -8.65 0.46 8.08
C ILE A 29 -7.14 0.53 8.24
N TYR A 30 -6.58 1.73 8.43
CA TYR A 30 -5.14 1.93 8.61
C TYR A 30 -4.65 1.35 9.94
N THR A 31 -5.37 1.59 11.04
CA THR A 31 -5.02 1.01 12.35
C THR A 31 -5.04 -0.51 12.31
N LYS A 32 -6.06 -1.13 11.69
CA LYS A 32 -6.12 -2.59 11.56
C LYS A 32 -5.01 -3.13 10.67
N ARG A 33 -4.74 -2.49 9.52
CA ARG A 33 -3.65 -2.88 8.63
C ARG A 33 -2.31 -2.85 9.35
N LEU A 34 -2.01 -1.76 10.06
CA LEU A 34 -0.76 -1.63 10.82
C LEU A 34 -0.66 -2.74 11.88
N LEU A 35 -1.72 -2.96 12.66
CA LEU A 35 -1.74 -3.98 13.72
C LEU A 35 -1.46 -5.39 13.18
N GLU A 36 -2.16 -5.80 12.12
CA GLU A 36 -1.99 -7.14 11.53
C GLU A 36 -0.61 -7.32 10.89
N MET A 37 -0.05 -6.25 10.30
CA MET A 37 1.22 -6.30 9.57
C MET A 37 2.44 -6.09 10.47
N LYS A 38 2.29 -5.48 11.66
CA LYS A 38 3.42 -5.12 12.56
C LYS A 38 4.26 -6.35 12.89
N GLU A 39 3.64 -7.48 13.19
CA GLU A 39 4.36 -8.73 13.53
C GLU A 39 5.00 -9.41 12.31
N VAL A 40 4.35 -9.33 11.15
CA VAL A 40 4.94 -9.81 9.89
C VAL A 40 6.24 -9.05 9.59
N VAL A 41 6.18 -7.72 9.66
CA VAL A 41 7.34 -6.87 9.42
C VAL A 41 8.40 -7.04 10.51
N ARG A 42 8.02 -7.15 11.80
CA ARG A 42 8.95 -7.40 12.90
C ARG A 42 9.77 -8.68 12.68
N LYS A 43 9.12 -9.75 12.20
CA LYS A 43 9.82 -11.00 11.84
C LYS A 43 10.81 -10.79 10.71
N GLN A 44 10.45 -10.02 9.67
CA GLN A 44 11.37 -9.68 8.58
C GLN A 44 12.56 -8.85 9.07
N CYS A 45 12.33 -7.92 10.01
CA CYS A 45 13.41 -7.16 10.65
C CYS A 45 14.40 -8.10 11.35
N SER A 46 13.91 -9.07 12.13
CA SER A 46 14.78 -10.03 12.82
C SER A 46 15.56 -10.92 11.85
N GLN A 47 14.99 -11.24 10.69
CA GLN A 47 15.68 -11.99 9.63
C GLN A 47 16.75 -11.14 8.94
N LYS A 48 16.46 -9.86 8.69
CA LYS A 48 17.36 -8.95 7.96
C LYS A 48 18.47 -8.37 8.82
N TRP A 49 18.15 -7.90 10.03
CA TRP A 49 19.05 -7.17 10.91
C TRP A 49 19.47 -7.98 12.16
N GLY A 50 19.07 -9.24 12.23
CA GLY A 50 19.41 -10.15 13.31
C GLY A 50 18.37 -10.21 14.44
N PRO A 51 18.36 -11.30 15.23
CA PRO A 51 17.31 -11.57 16.22
C PRO A 51 17.30 -10.59 17.41
N SER A 52 18.40 -9.87 17.65
CA SER A 52 18.53 -8.88 18.71
C SER A 52 18.11 -7.47 18.30
N VAL A 53 17.67 -7.27 17.05
CA VAL A 53 17.23 -5.95 16.57
C VAL A 53 16.05 -5.45 17.40
N LYS A 54 16.20 -4.25 17.95
CA LYS A 54 15.14 -3.59 18.73
C LYS A 54 14.33 -2.69 17.79
N VAL A 55 13.08 -3.10 17.55
CA VAL A 55 12.09 -2.25 16.89
C VAL A 55 11.47 -1.34 17.94
N LEU A 56 11.61 -0.03 17.73
CA LEU A 56 10.99 1.01 18.52
C LEU A 56 9.47 0.88 18.46
N ASP A 57 8.81 0.99 19.62
CA ASP A 57 7.37 0.73 19.71
C ASP A 57 6.54 1.82 19.05
N LYS A 58 6.97 3.08 19.20
CA LYS A 58 6.26 4.28 18.77
C LYS A 58 7.17 5.27 18.06
N VAL A 59 6.70 5.85 16.95
CA VAL A 59 7.40 6.88 16.17
C VAL A 59 7.78 8.08 17.04
N VAL A 60 6.92 8.51 17.96
CA VAL A 60 7.21 9.67 18.84
C VAL A 60 8.36 9.45 19.83
N HIS A 61 8.83 8.21 20.01
CA HIS A 61 9.97 7.92 20.86
C HIS A 61 11.32 8.02 20.13
N LEU A 62 11.32 8.41 18.85
CA LEU A 62 12.54 8.66 18.10
C LEU A 62 13.36 9.79 18.75
N GLN A 63 14.67 9.57 18.85
CA GLN A 63 15.62 10.51 19.44
C GLN A 63 16.85 10.70 18.54
N GLU A 64 17.43 11.88 18.59
CA GLU A 64 18.68 12.23 17.90
C GLU A 64 19.87 11.40 18.38
N ASN A 65 20.92 11.33 17.56
CA ASN A 65 22.21 10.70 17.86
C ASN A 65 22.17 9.18 18.11
N GLN A 66 21.09 8.51 17.72
CA GLN A 66 20.97 7.05 17.79
C GLN A 66 20.29 6.49 16.53
N THR A 67 20.73 5.30 16.11
CA THR A 67 20.06 4.53 15.06
C THR A 67 18.84 3.80 15.62
N TRP A 68 17.70 3.96 14.96
CA TRP A 68 16.44 3.34 15.31
C TRP A 68 15.94 2.43 14.20
N VAL A 69 15.16 1.43 14.58
CA VAL A 69 14.29 0.68 13.66
C VAL A 69 12.86 0.97 14.09
N VAL A 70 12.02 1.48 13.20
CA VAL A 70 10.63 1.81 13.48
C VAL A 70 9.72 1.23 12.41
N ILE A 71 8.55 0.73 12.81
CA ILE A 71 7.53 0.21 11.90
C ILE A 71 6.38 1.21 11.86
N GLY A 72 5.90 1.51 10.65
CA GLY A 72 4.75 2.37 10.45
C GLY A 72 4.10 2.15 9.09
N THR A 73 3.09 2.96 8.81
CA THR A 73 2.42 3.05 7.52
C THR A 73 3.00 4.24 6.76
N LEU A 74 3.37 4.05 5.51
CA LEU A 74 3.80 5.14 4.65
C LEU A 74 2.62 6.02 4.24
N TYR A 75 2.83 7.32 4.30
CA TYR A 75 2.02 8.32 3.65
C TYR A 75 2.91 9.10 2.67
N LYS A 76 2.52 9.13 1.39
CA LYS A 76 3.17 9.97 0.39
C LYS A 76 2.42 11.28 0.31
N GLU A 77 3.07 12.36 0.73
CA GLU A 77 2.57 13.70 0.45
C GLU A 77 2.88 14.03 -1.00
N MET A 78 1.84 14.37 -1.76
CA MET A 78 1.93 14.56 -3.20
C MET A 78 1.51 15.97 -3.57
N LYS A 79 2.42 16.76 -4.14
CA LYS A 79 2.19 18.19 -4.41
C LYS A 79 1.05 18.43 -5.39
N LYS A 80 0.89 17.54 -6.38
CA LYS A 80 -0.15 17.67 -7.42
C LYS A 80 -1.46 17.00 -7.03
N LYS A 81 -1.55 16.34 -5.86
CA LYS A 81 -2.77 15.67 -5.43
C LYS A 81 -3.88 16.70 -5.20
N PRO A 82 -5.06 16.53 -5.82
CA PRO A 82 -6.17 17.46 -5.64
C PRO A 82 -6.58 17.55 -4.17
N CYS A 83 -6.79 18.78 -3.71
CA CYS A 83 -7.30 19.07 -2.39
C CYS A 83 -8.78 19.42 -2.50
N VAL A 84 -9.64 18.53 -2.00
CA VAL A 84 -11.10 18.74 -2.01
C VAL A 84 -11.50 20.07 -1.35
N LEU A 85 -10.78 20.52 -0.32
CA LEU A 85 -11.08 21.77 0.36
C LEU A 85 -10.79 23.00 -0.53
N ASP A 86 -9.76 22.95 -1.37
CA ASP A 86 -9.42 24.04 -2.29
C ASP A 86 -10.48 24.15 -3.40
N GLU A 87 -11.01 23.02 -3.86
CA GLU A 87 -12.13 22.96 -4.82
C GLU A 87 -13.40 23.64 -4.26
N PHE A 88 -13.69 23.46 -2.97
CA PHE A 88 -14.85 24.11 -2.33
C PHE A 88 -14.71 25.64 -2.22
N GLN A 89 -13.49 26.17 -2.10
CA GLN A 89 -13.24 27.60 -2.01
C GLN A 89 -13.37 28.31 -3.37
N ALA A 90 -13.04 27.60 -4.46
CA ALA A 90 -13.12 28.09 -5.83
C ALA A 90 -14.56 28.05 -6.40
N THR A 91 -15.52 28.70 -5.73
CA THR A 91 -16.89 29.01 -6.22
C THR A 91 -17.47 28.03 -7.26
N GLY A 92 -17.64 26.76 -6.87
CA GLY A 92 -18.33 25.74 -7.66
C GLY A 92 -17.57 24.43 -7.70
N LEU A 93 -18.31 23.32 -7.56
CA LEU A 93 -17.81 21.96 -7.85
C LEU A 93 -17.49 21.86 -9.35
N THR A 94 -16.41 22.50 -9.76
CA THR A 94 -15.81 22.28 -11.07
C THR A 94 -15.15 20.90 -11.01
N LYS A 95 -15.37 20.08 -12.04
CA LYS A 95 -14.63 18.83 -12.16
C LYS A 95 -13.14 19.19 -12.17
N SER A 96 -12.39 18.72 -11.19
CA SER A 96 -10.93 18.83 -11.24
C SER A 96 -10.47 18.22 -12.57
N ASP A 97 -9.49 18.87 -13.20
CA ASP A 97 -8.80 18.28 -14.34
C ASP A 97 -8.26 16.93 -13.87
N GLU A 98 -8.85 15.84 -14.38
CA GLU A 98 -8.42 14.47 -14.07
C GLU A 98 -7.04 14.28 -14.70
N SER A 99 -5.99 14.70 -13.99
CA SER A 99 -4.62 14.43 -14.40
C SER A 99 -4.41 12.93 -14.42
N SER A 100 -3.78 12.44 -15.47
CA SER A 100 -3.34 11.04 -15.57
C SER A 100 -2.22 10.72 -14.59
N ASP A 101 -1.58 11.73 -13.99
CA ASP A 101 -0.46 11.59 -13.06
C ASP A 101 -0.45 12.70 -12.00
N TYR A 102 -0.34 12.30 -10.73
CA TYR A 102 -0.28 13.21 -9.58
C TYR A 102 1.10 13.23 -8.90
N THR A 103 2.11 12.59 -9.50
CA THR A 103 3.46 12.55 -8.94
C THR A 103 4.27 13.81 -9.25
N SER A 104 5.16 14.18 -8.33
CA SER A 104 6.07 15.32 -8.44
C SER A 104 7.42 14.99 -7.82
N ASP A 105 8.50 15.62 -8.30
CA ASP A 105 9.84 15.53 -7.68
C ASP A 105 9.88 16.20 -6.29
N ASP A 106 8.88 17.04 -6.00
CA ASP A 106 8.67 17.68 -4.69
C ASP A 106 7.88 16.80 -3.70
N ASP A 107 7.47 15.59 -4.11
CA ASP A 107 6.77 14.67 -3.22
C ASP A 107 7.70 14.16 -2.11
N TYR A 108 7.16 13.79 -0.96
CA TYR A 108 7.94 13.21 0.12
C TYR A 108 7.20 12.12 0.87
N LEU A 109 7.96 11.26 1.56
CA LEU A 109 7.41 10.16 2.34
C LEU A 109 7.41 10.50 3.82
N VAL A 110 6.32 10.11 4.47
CA VAL A 110 6.12 10.20 5.92
C VAL A 110 5.86 8.79 6.42
N LEU A 111 6.46 8.42 7.55
CA LEU A 111 6.14 7.19 8.26
C LEU A 111 5.25 7.50 9.47
N GLU A 112 4.11 6.83 9.56
CA GLU A 112 3.08 7.09 10.57
C GLU A 112 2.75 5.84 11.40
N ASP A 113 2.47 6.05 12.68
CA ASP A 113 1.82 5.06 13.55
C ASP A 113 0.72 5.72 14.40
N GLU A 114 0.16 5.02 15.37
CA GLU A 114 -0.88 5.58 16.25
C GLU A 114 -0.40 6.72 17.15
N SER A 115 0.91 6.90 17.29
CA SER A 115 1.52 7.90 18.17
C SER A 115 1.83 9.21 17.46
N GLY A 116 2.17 9.14 16.18
CA GLY A 116 2.55 10.32 15.40
C GLY A 116 3.15 9.96 14.05
N ARG A 117 3.97 10.89 13.54
CA ARG A 117 4.55 10.80 12.21
C ARG A 117 5.94 11.40 12.14
N VAL A 118 6.76 10.90 11.23
CA VAL A 118 8.10 11.42 10.94
C VAL A 118 8.33 11.49 9.44
N ILE A 119 8.90 12.61 8.98
CA ILE A 119 9.32 12.76 7.58
C ILE A 119 10.56 11.89 7.34
N LEU A 120 10.56 11.15 6.24
CA LEU A 120 11.69 10.36 5.80
C LEU A 120 12.56 11.19 4.86
N SER A 121 13.87 11.24 5.11
CA SER A 121 14.81 11.96 4.26
C SER A 121 16.09 11.18 3.98
N GLY A 122 16.92 11.70 3.09
CA GLY A 122 18.17 11.07 2.65
C GLY A 122 18.06 10.38 1.29
N GLU A 123 19.21 10.02 0.73
CA GLU A 123 19.33 9.48 -0.63
C GLU A 123 18.69 8.10 -0.81
N HIS A 124 18.47 7.36 0.29
CA HIS A 124 17.85 6.05 0.27
C HIS A 124 16.31 6.08 0.27
N VAL A 125 15.67 7.23 0.04
CA VAL A 125 14.21 7.35 0.01
C VAL A 125 13.70 7.28 -1.44
N PRO A 126 13.14 6.14 -1.89
CA PRO A 126 12.67 5.98 -3.26
C PRO A 126 11.23 6.52 -3.42
N VAL A 127 11.08 7.85 -3.37
CA VAL A 127 9.76 8.52 -3.36
C VAL A 127 8.87 8.11 -4.55
N HIS A 128 9.46 7.90 -5.73
CA HIS A 128 8.72 7.55 -6.94
C HIS A 128 8.27 6.08 -6.99
N ASP A 129 8.93 5.19 -6.24
CA ASP A 129 8.63 3.74 -6.26
C ASP A 129 7.63 3.32 -5.18
N LEU A 130 7.35 4.20 -4.22
CA LEU A 130 6.51 3.92 -3.06
C LEU A 130 5.20 4.70 -3.08
N CYS A 131 4.17 4.11 -2.48
CA CYS A 131 2.83 4.68 -2.38
C CYS A 131 2.29 4.66 -0.95
N THR A 132 1.27 5.47 -0.72
CA THR A 132 0.57 5.55 0.57
C THR A 132 -0.06 4.21 0.95
N GLY A 133 0.04 3.84 2.24
CA GLY A 133 -0.63 2.69 2.84
C GLY A 133 0.23 1.43 2.96
N ILE A 134 1.49 1.47 2.52
CA ILE A 134 2.46 0.38 2.71
C ILE A 134 2.88 0.34 4.18
N VAL A 135 2.81 -0.84 4.82
CA VAL A 135 3.38 -1.05 6.15
C VAL A 135 4.78 -1.64 6.01
N CYS A 136 5.78 -0.94 6.54
CA CYS A 136 7.18 -1.33 6.46
C CYS A 136 7.96 -0.87 7.70
N ALA A 137 9.16 -1.41 7.87
CA ALA A 137 10.13 -0.87 8.81
C ALA A 137 11.17 -0.01 8.10
N VAL A 138 11.60 1.03 8.79
CA VAL A 138 12.70 1.91 8.38
C VAL A 138 13.76 1.87 9.46
N LYS A 139 15.02 1.68 9.05
CA LYS A 139 16.20 1.86 9.89
C LYS A 139 16.87 3.17 9.51
N GLY A 140 17.18 3.99 10.51
CA GLY A 140 17.77 5.30 10.28
C GLY A 140 18.09 6.08 11.54
N THR A 141 18.57 7.30 11.35
CA THR A 141 18.99 8.23 12.41
C THR A 141 18.21 9.53 12.30
N VAL A 142 17.79 10.10 13.43
CA VAL A 142 17.09 11.40 13.44
C VAL A 142 18.12 12.51 13.25
N LYS A 143 17.89 13.38 12.27
CA LYS A 143 18.71 14.58 12.00
C LYS A 143 18.28 15.76 12.87
N ASN A 144 19.16 16.75 12.98
CA ASN A 144 18.82 18.08 13.50
C ASN A 144 17.67 18.66 12.66
N GLY A 145 16.46 18.69 13.21
CA GLY A 145 15.23 19.05 12.48
C GLY A 145 14.09 18.03 12.60
N GLY A 146 14.35 16.86 13.20
CA GLY A 146 13.31 15.87 13.52
C GLY A 146 12.95 14.93 12.37
N GLU A 147 13.63 15.02 11.23
CA GLU A 147 13.49 14.07 10.12
C GLU A 147 14.28 12.79 10.37
N LEU A 148 13.74 11.65 9.92
CA LEU A 148 14.43 10.36 9.97
C LEU A 148 15.23 10.17 8.68
N ASN A 149 16.55 10.26 8.79
CA ASN A 149 17.47 9.94 7.70
C ASN A 149 17.52 8.42 7.48
N VAL A 150 17.04 7.98 6.32
CA VAL A 150 16.88 6.56 6.00
C VAL A 150 18.21 5.94 5.60
N GLU A 151 18.52 4.81 6.24
CA GLU A 151 19.67 3.96 5.93
C GLU A 151 19.22 2.68 5.23
N GLU A 152 18.18 2.01 5.75
CA GLU A 152 17.68 0.75 5.20
C GLU A 152 16.17 0.57 5.39
N TRP A 153 15.56 -0.21 4.48
CA TRP A 153 14.15 -0.57 4.50
C TRP A 153 13.93 -2.05 4.81
N CYS A 154 12.81 -2.40 5.43
CA CYS A 154 12.35 -3.78 5.57
C CYS A 154 10.84 -3.89 5.27
N PHE A 155 10.51 -4.64 4.22
CA PHE A 155 9.13 -4.87 3.76
C PHE A 155 8.62 -6.23 4.25
N PRO A 156 7.30 -6.45 4.32
CA PRO A 156 6.71 -7.71 4.83
C PRO A 156 7.05 -8.96 4.00
N GLY A 157 7.56 -8.78 2.77
CA GLY A 157 7.93 -9.87 1.88
C GLY A 157 6.70 -10.64 1.35
N ILE A 158 6.96 -11.82 0.81
CA ILE A 158 5.94 -12.72 0.26
C ILE A 158 5.54 -13.73 1.35
N PRO A 159 4.24 -13.96 1.60
CA PRO A 159 3.80 -14.97 2.55
C PRO A 159 4.19 -16.38 2.07
N ALA A 160 4.21 -17.34 2.99
CA ALA A 160 4.52 -18.73 2.65
C ALA A 160 3.56 -19.25 1.56
N GLN A 161 4.15 -19.75 0.47
CA GLN A 161 3.38 -20.30 -0.65
C GLN A 161 2.79 -21.66 -0.27
N ILE A 162 1.49 -21.84 -0.55
CA ILE A 162 0.85 -23.15 -0.42
C ILE A 162 1.48 -24.08 -1.47
N LYS A 163 1.90 -25.27 -1.05
CA LYS A 163 2.44 -26.27 -1.97
C LYS A 163 1.38 -26.63 -3.01
N ALA A 164 1.76 -26.60 -4.29
CA ALA A 164 0.94 -27.16 -5.34
C ALA A 164 0.69 -28.64 -5.06
N GLY A 165 -0.49 -29.14 -5.44
CA GLY A 165 -0.79 -30.57 -5.44
C GLY A 165 0.03 -31.30 -6.50
N ASP A 166 -0.26 -32.59 -6.66
CA ASP A 166 0.34 -33.39 -7.72
C ASP A 166 0.03 -32.77 -9.09
N PRO A 167 1.00 -32.80 -10.03
CA PRO A 167 0.76 -32.30 -11.38
C PRO A 167 -0.38 -33.09 -12.03
N PRO A 168 -1.21 -32.44 -12.87
CA PRO A 168 -2.28 -33.12 -13.57
C PRO A 168 -1.71 -34.19 -14.51
N THR A 169 -2.48 -35.25 -14.72
CA THR A 169 -2.10 -36.38 -15.59
C THR A 169 -2.26 -36.07 -17.08
N GLU A 170 -2.98 -35.00 -17.40
CA GLU A 170 -3.25 -34.51 -18.75
C GLU A 170 -3.11 -32.97 -18.79
N ASP A 171 -2.95 -32.40 -19.98
CA ASP A 171 -2.82 -30.95 -20.13
C ASP A 171 -4.16 -30.23 -19.83
N GLU A 172 -4.12 -29.30 -18.88
CA GLU A 172 -5.24 -28.42 -18.54
C GLU A 172 -4.95 -26.97 -18.94
N TRP A 173 -5.92 -26.29 -19.55
CA TRP A 173 -5.77 -24.94 -20.06
C TRP A 173 -6.72 -23.96 -19.38
N VAL A 174 -6.20 -22.80 -18.98
CA VAL A 174 -6.98 -21.67 -18.47
C VAL A 174 -6.76 -20.48 -19.40
N VAL A 175 -7.84 -19.91 -19.93
CA VAL A 175 -7.79 -18.68 -20.72
C VAL A 175 -8.21 -17.51 -19.82
N LEU A 176 -7.33 -16.52 -19.68
CA LEU A 176 -7.62 -15.28 -18.97
C LEU A 176 -7.93 -14.18 -19.99
N VAL A 177 -9.13 -13.61 -19.92
CA VAL A 177 -9.58 -12.50 -20.77
C VAL A 177 -10.17 -11.42 -19.86
N SER A 178 -9.72 -10.18 -19.98
CA SER A 178 -10.28 -9.00 -19.31
C SER A 178 -10.70 -7.95 -20.34
N ASP A 179 -11.47 -6.96 -19.88
CA ASP A 179 -11.79 -5.74 -20.64
C ASP A 179 -12.38 -5.97 -22.05
N LEU A 180 -13.27 -6.96 -22.17
CA LEU A 180 -14.06 -7.15 -23.38
C LEU A 180 -15.09 -6.02 -23.49
N ALA A 181 -14.65 -4.88 -24.02
CA ALA A 181 -15.54 -3.77 -24.35
C ALA A 181 -16.54 -4.24 -25.42
N GLY A 182 -17.79 -4.48 -25.02
CA GLY A 182 -18.88 -4.65 -25.98
C GLY A 182 -18.99 -3.36 -26.79
N ALA A 183 -18.55 -3.37 -28.04
CA ALA A 183 -18.54 -2.19 -28.88
C ALA A 183 -19.96 -1.60 -29.00
N SER A 184 -20.19 -0.39 -28.47
CA SER A 184 -21.25 0.48 -29.00
C SER A 184 -20.73 1.14 -30.28
N ALA A 185 -20.43 0.33 -31.29
CA ALA A 185 -20.22 0.83 -32.64
C ALA A 185 -21.56 0.78 -33.39
N SER A 186 -22.43 1.75 -33.09
CA SER A 186 -23.51 2.14 -34.01
C SER A 186 -23.56 3.66 -34.10
N GLY A 187 -22.48 4.22 -34.64
CA GLY A 187 -22.42 5.59 -35.14
C GLY A 187 -21.86 5.60 -36.56
N GLY A 188 -22.30 4.65 -37.40
CA GLY A 188 -22.13 4.68 -38.85
C GLY A 188 -23.36 5.33 -39.47
N GLY A 189 -23.14 6.43 -40.20
CA GLY A 189 -24.15 7.44 -40.51
C GLY A 189 -25.16 7.14 -41.62
N SER A 190 -26.05 8.11 -41.81
CA SER A 190 -26.70 8.48 -43.08
C SER A 190 -27.64 9.66 -42.84
N GLY A 191 -27.51 10.73 -43.64
CA GLY A 191 -28.47 11.84 -43.72
C GLY A 191 -27.81 13.21 -43.73
#